data_AF-A0A3B0QC74-F1
#
_entry.id   AF-A0A3B0QC74-F1
#
_cell.length_a   1.000
_cell.length_b   1.000
_cell.length_c   1.000
_cell.angle_alpha   90.00
_cell.angle_beta   90.00
_cell.angle_gamma   90.00
#
_symmetry.space_group_name_H-M   'P 1'
#
loop_
_entity.id
_entity.type
_entity.pdbx_description
1 polymer ?
#
loop_
_entity_poly.entity_id
_entity_poly.type
_entity_poly.pdbx_seq_one_letter_code
_entity_poly.pdbx_strand_id
1 'polypeptide(L)'
;MRTVADIEKLKLLAEEYLRLTNEAKELKKMMNEIVKDTEVEFDEALSEGGRITYHKPESKTVIDRKLVTQLLFNIVLNSKNNPEVIPTNQELEEKIRTDCQVFKEFKW
;
A
#
# COMPACT_ATOMS: atom_id res chain seq x y z
N MET A 1 -24.86 35.28 19.77
CA MET A 1 -23.44 35.65 20.04
C MET A 1 -22.56 34.87 19.09
N ARG A 2 -21.70 35.52 18.29
CA ARG A 2 -20.62 34.82 17.57
C ARG A 2 -19.52 34.55 18.58
N THR A 3 -19.20 33.29 18.82
CA THR A 3 -18.01 32.88 19.56
C THR A 3 -16.79 33.16 18.68
N VAL A 4 -15.91 34.04 19.13
CA VAL A 4 -14.62 34.29 18.48
C VAL A 4 -13.63 33.28 19.06
N ALA A 5 -12.92 32.55 18.19
CA ALA A 5 -11.93 31.57 18.61
C ALA A 5 -10.69 32.27 19.21
N ASP A 6 -10.12 31.69 20.26
CA ASP A 6 -8.84 32.10 20.82
C ASP A 6 -7.71 31.56 19.93
N ILE A 7 -7.15 32.46 19.11
CA ILE A 7 -6.14 32.11 18.10
C ILE A 7 -4.82 31.67 18.75
N GLU A 8 -4.42 32.29 19.86
CA GLU A 8 -3.15 31.96 20.52
C GLU A 8 -3.22 30.57 21.17
N LYS A 9 -4.35 30.26 21.81
CA LYS A 9 -4.59 28.89 22.30
C LYS A 9 -4.62 27.87 21.16
N LEU A 10 -5.19 28.21 20.01
CA LEU A 10 -5.22 27.33 18.85
C LEU A 10 -3.83 27.06 18.27
N LYS A 11 -2.97 28.08 18.19
CA LYS A 11 -1.58 27.93 17.71
C LYS A 11 -0.78 26.99 18.61
N LEU A 12 -0.85 27.16 19.92
CA LEU A 12 -0.16 26.29 20.88
C LEU A 12 -0.60 24.82 20.73
N LEU A 13 -1.90 24.59 20.55
CA LEU A 13 -2.42 23.24 20.31
C LEU A 13 -1.95 22.67 18.96
N ALA A 14 -1.87 23.49 17.92
CA ALA A 14 -1.41 23.07 16.60
C ALA A 14 0.08 22.70 16.61
N GLU A 15 0.92 23.47 17.30
CA GLU A 15 2.35 23.17 17.47
C GLU A 15 2.57 21.87 18.24
N GLU A 16 1.83 21.67 19.33
CA GLU A 16 1.89 20.45 20.13
C GLU A 16 1.41 19.22 19.34
N TYR A 17 0.32 19.37 18.58
CA TYR A 17 -0.16 18.33 17.68
C TYR A 17 0.90 17.92 16.64
N LEU A 18 1.61 18.89 16.05
CA LEU A 18 2.68 18.61 15.09
C LEU A 18 3.85 17.85 15.75
N ARG A 19 4.24 18.25 16.96
CA ARG A 19 5.29 17.56 17.74
C ARG A 19 4.89 16.11 18.01
N LEU A 20 3.72 15.88 18.59
CA LEU A 20 3.20 14.54 18.91
C LEU A 20 3.04 13.68 17.65
N THR A 21 2.63 14.27 16.53
CA THR A 21 2.53 13.56 15.25
C THR A 21 3.89 13.05 14.76
N ASN A 22 4.94 13.85 14.91
CA ASN A 22 6.29 13.44 14.53
C ASN A 22 6.82 12.34 15.46
N GLU A 23 6.61 12.46 16.77
CA GLU A 23 6.97 11.42 17.74
C GLU A 23 6.24 10.11 17.45
N ALA A 24 4.94 10.18 17.15
CA ALA A 24 4.15 9.01 16.78
C ALA A 24 4.67 8.33 15.49
N LYS A 25 5.17 9.10 14.52
CA LYS A 25 5.78 8.54 13.30
C LYS A 25 7.06 7.77 13.60
N GLU A 26 7.94 8.32 14.44
CA GLU A 26 9.17 7.63 14.84
C GLU A 26 8.87 6.36 15.65
N LEU A 27 7.93 6.43 16.60
CA LEU A 27 7.47 5.25 17.34
C LEU A 27 6.91 4.18 16.39
N LYS A 28 6.10 4.59 15.39
CA LYS A 28 5.58 3.67 14.38
C LYS A 28 6.69 3.00 13.57
N LYS A 29 7.75 3.74 13.23
CA LYS A 29 8.91 3.19 12.53
C LYS A 29 9.62 2.14 13.39
N MET A 30 9.88 2.44 14.66
CA MET A 30 10.49 1.50 15.59
C MET A 30 9.63 0.23 15.78
N MET A 31 8.32 0.37 15.90
CA MET A 31 7.40 -0.77 15.97
C MET A 31 7.49 -1.66 14.72
N ASN A 32 7.53 -1.04 13.53
CA ASN A 32 7.67 -1.78 12.28
C ASN A 32 9.02 -2.51 12.19
N GLU A 33 10.10 -1.90 12.68
CA GLU A 33 11.42 -2.52 12.73
C GLU A 33 11.45 -3.76 13.64
N ILE A 34 10.69 -3.76 14.74
CA ILE A 34 10.59 -4.91 15.65
C ILE A 34 9.89 -6.10 14.98
N VAL A 35 8.82 -5.86 14.22
CA VAL A 35 8.00 -6.93 13.61
C VAL A 35 8.51 -7.41 12.26
N LYS A 36 9.52 -6.74 11.70
CA LYS A 36 10.00 -6.88 10.32
C LYS A 36 10.19 -8.32 9.83
N ASP A 37 10.80 -9.15 10.68
CA ASP A 37 11.10 -10.55 10.40
C ASP A 37 10.37 -11.51 11.35
N THR A 38 9.27 -11.04 11.96
CA THR A 38 8.49 -11.85 12.87
C THR A 38 7.62 -12.84 12.09
N GLU A 39 7.82 -14.13 12.39
CA GLU A 39 7.08 -15.25 11.81
C GLU A 39 5.79 -15.58 12.56
N VAL A 40 5.66 -15.06 13.80
CA VAL A 40 4.56 -15.37 14.72
C VAL A 40 3.52 -14.25 14.68
N GLU A 41 2.28 -14.60 14.35
CA GLU A 41 1.16 -13.68 14.48
C GLU A 41 0.80 -13.45 15.95
N PHE A 42 0.37 -12.24 16.28
CA PHE A 42 -0.06 -11.91 17.63
C PHE A 42 -1.19 -10.90 17.61
N ASP A 43 -2.02 -10.95 18.65
CA ASP A 43 -3.14 -10.04 18.86
C ASP A 43 -3.33 -9.79 20.35
N GLU A 44 -2.61 -8.80 20.85
CA GLU A 44 -2.47 -8.54 22.29
C GLU A 44 -3.15 -7.22 22.69
N ALA A 45 -3.79 -7.22 23.85
CA ALA A 45 -4.39 -6.01 24.42
C ALA A 45 -3.34 -5.13 25.10
N LEU A 46 -3.50 -3.81 24.99
CA LEU A 46 -2.65 -2.85 25.68
C LEU A 46 -3.21 -2.52 27.08
N SER A 47 -2.30 -2.17 28.00
CA SER A 47 -2.64 -1.87 29.39
C SER A 47 -3.61 -0.69 29.55
N GLU A 48 -3.56 0.30 28.67
CA GLU A 48 -4.41 1.49 28.70
C GLU A 48 -5.52 1.49 27.64
N GLY A 49 -5.76 0.32 27.02
CA GLY A 49 -6.75 0.16 25.96
C GLY A 49 -6.15 0.19 24.55
N GLY A 50 -6.87 -0.39 23.60
CA GLY A 50 -6.37 -0.70 22.27
C GLY A 50 -5.73 -2.09 22.19
N ARG A 51 -5.24 -2.43 20.99
CA ARG A 51 -4.62 -3.72 20.69
C ARG A 51 -3.43 -3.53 19.76
N ILE A 52 -2.45 -4.42 19.86
CA ILE A 52 -1.43 -4.58 18.82
C ILE A 52 -1.70 -5.91 18.13
N THR A 53 -1.95 -5.83 16.82
CA THR A 53 -2.21 -6.98 15.98
C THR A 53 -1.18 -7.03 14.86
N TYR A 54 -0.55 -8.18 14.68
CA TYR A 54 0.32 -8.47 13.54
C TYR A 54 -0.14 -9.76 12.88
N HIS A 55 -0.41 -9.67 11.58
CA HIS A 55 -0.70 -10.81 10.73
C HIS A 55 0.41 -10.94 9.69
N LYS A 56 0.91 -12.16 9.51
CA LYS A 56 1.93 -12.44 8.53
C LYS A 56 1.28 -12.36 7.15
N PRO A 57 1.67 -11.41 6.29
CA PRO A 57 1.09 -11.33 4.97
C PRO A 57 1.50 -12.56 4.16
N GLU A 58 0.51 -13.35 3.71
CA GLU A 58 0.76 -14.48 2.82
C GLU A 58 1.39 -13.98 1.51
N SER A 59 2.49 -14.63 1.11
CA SER A 59 3.03 -14.44 -0.24
C SER A 59 1.98 -14.88 -1.24
N LYS A 60 1.63 -13.97 -2.16
CA LYS A 60 0.64 -14.25 -3.19
C LYS A 60 1.11 -13.75 -4.54
N THR A 61 0.69 -14.47 -5.56
CA THR A 61 0.82 -14.01 -6.93
C THR A 61 -0.15 -12.86 -7.16
N VAL A 62 0.38 -11.73 -7.64
CA VAL A 62 -0.41 -10.54 -7.96
C VAL A 62 -0.17 -10.13 -9.39
N ILE A 63 -1.16 -9.47 -10.00
CA ILE A 63 -1.00 -8.84 -11.30
C ILE A 63 -0.15 -7.58 -11.15
N ASP A 64 0.96 -7.51 -11.87
CA ASP A 64 1.82 -6.34 -11.95
C ASP A 64 1.28 -5.36 -13.00
N ARG A 65 0.88 -4.16 -12.54
CA ARG A 65 0.32 -3.11 -13.41
C ARG A 65 1.31 -2.60 -14.45
N LYS A 66 2.62 -2.61 -14.18
CA LYS A 66 3.64 -2.20 -15.14
C LYS A 66 3.73 -3.20 -16.28
N LEU A 67 3.71 -4.50 -15.96
CA LEU A 67 3.69 -5.56 -16.97
C LEU A 67 2.43 -5.50 -17.84
N VAL A 68 1.26 -5.29 -17.22
CA VAL A 68 0.01 -5.07 -17.98
C VAL A 68 0.12 -3.86 -18.91
N THR A 69 0.65 -2.74 -18.41
CA THR A 69 0.79 -1.52 -19.21
C THR A 69 1.74 -1.73 -20.39
N GLN A 70 2.85 -2.42 -20.15
CA GLN A 70 3.82 -2.78 -21.19
C GLN A 70 3.21 -3.73 -22.24
N LEU A 71 2.47 -4.75 -21.81
CA LEU A 71 1.76 -5.67 -22.69
C LEU A 71 0.77 -4.90 -23.60
N LEU A 72 -0.08 -4.06 -23.00
CA LEU A 72 -1.05 -3.25 -23.74
C LEU A 72 -0.37 -2.28 -24.71
N PHE A 73 0.72 -1.64 -24.28
CA PHE A 73 1.48 -0.73 -25.14
C PHE A 73 2.08 -1.44 -26.34
N ASN A 74 2.66 -2.63 -26.15
CA ASN A 74 3.19 -3.45 -27.24
C ASN A 74 2.10 -3.89 -28.22
N ILE A 75 0.92 -4.26 -27.73
CA ILE A 75 -0.23 -4.61 -28.58
C ILE A 75 -0.64 -3.41 -29.44
N VAL A 76 -0.70 -2.20 -28.86
CA VAL A 76 -1.04 -0.96 -29.60
C VAL A 76 0.03 -0.60 -30.63
N LEU A 77 1.31 -0.79 -30.33
CA LEU A 77 2.37 -0.55 -31.30
C LEU A 77 2.32 -1.54 -32.47
N ASN A 78 2.05 -2.82 -32.18
CA ASN A 78 1.99 -3.86 -33.19
C ASN A 78 0.73 -3.75 -34.07
N SER A 79 -0.40 -3.33 -33.51
CA SER A 79 -1.64 -3.14 -34.27
C SER A 79 -1.55 -2.02 -35.31
N LYS A 80 -0.67 -1.02 -35.09
CA LYS A 80 -0.39 0.01 -36.11
C LYS A 80 0.28 -0.55 -37.36
N ASN A 81 1.08 -1.60 -37.20
CA ASN A 81 1.81 -2.24 -38.30
C ASN A 81 1.05 -3.44 -38.88
N ASN A 82 0.18 -4.07 -38.09
CA ASN A 82 -0.62 -5.22 -38.52
C ASN A 82 -1.99 -5.26 -37.80
N PRO A 83 -3.03 -4.61 -38.35
CA PRO A 83 -4.32 -4.44 -37.70
C PRO A 83 -5.09 -5.73 -37.42
N GLU A 84 -4.79 -6.82 -38.14
CA GLU A 84 -5.44 -8.12 -37.99
C GLU A 84 -4.96 -8.91 -36.75
N VAL A 85 -3.96 -8.40 -36.03
CA VAL A 85 -3.28 -9.10 -34.91
C VAL A 85 -3.74 -8.57 -33.54
N ILE A 86 -4.88 -7.89 -33.48
CA ILE A 86 -5.44 -7.43 -32.19
C ILE A 86 -6.01 -8.64 -31.44
N PRO A 87 -5.50 -8.99 -30.24
CA PRO A 87 -6.02 -10.11 -29.47
C PRO A 87 -7.47 -9.86 -29.05
N THR A 88 -8.25 -10.93 -28.98
CA THR A 88 -9.56 -10.93 -28.35
C THR A 88 -9.45 -10.66 -26.85
N ASN A 89 -10.57 -10.29 -26.22
CA ASN A 89 -10.61 -10.09 -24.77
C ASN A 89 -10.20 -11.34 -23.99
N GLN A 90 -10.56 -12.53 -24.48
CA GLN A 90 -10.18 -13.80 -23.84
C GLN A 90 -8.67 -14.06 -23.93
N GLU A 91 -8.06 -13.82 -25.10
CA GLU A 91 -6.60 -13.95 -25.26
C GLU A 91 -5.84 -12.91 -24.44
N LEU A 92 -6.40 -11.71 -24.29
CA LEU A 92 -5.82 -10.66 -23.45
C LEU A 92 -5.87 -11.03 -21.97
N GLU A 93 -7.00 -11.56 -21.50
CA GLU A 93 -7.13 -12.06 -20.13
C GLU A 93 -6.14 -13.19 -19.85
N GLU A 94 -5.98 -14.13 -20.78
CA GLU A 94 -5.01 -15.22 -20.67
C GLU A 94 -3.59 -14.67 -20.60
N LYS A 95 -3.20 -13.77 -21.51
CA LYS A 95 -1.86 -13.13 -21.49
C LYS A 95 -1.60 -12.34 -20.22
N ILE A 96 -2.59 -11.63 -19.69
CA ILE A 96 -2.44 -10.93 -18.41
C ILE A 96 -2.23 -11.93 -17.26
N ARG A 97 -2.96 -13.05 -17.27
CA ARG A 97 -2.81 -14.10 -16.25
C ARG A 97 -1.44 -14.78 -16.35
N THR A 98 -0.93 -15.02 -17.55
CA THR A 98 0.32 -15.78 -17.72
C THR A 98 1.55 -14.89 -17.60
N ASP A 99 1.52 -13.71 -18.23
CA ASP A 99 2.73 -12.89 -18.45
C ASP A 99 2.83 -11.70 -17.49
N CYS A 100 1.74 -11.30 -16.86
CA CYS A 100 1.70 -10.11 -15.99
C CYS A 100 1.59 -10.45 -14.51
N GLN A 101 1.90 -11.69 -14.12
CA GLN A 101 1.90 -12.12 -12.73
C GLN A 101 3.30 -12.04 -12.13
N VAL A 102 3.38 -11.52 -10.90
CA VAL A 102 4.61 -11.53 -10.09
C VAL A 102 4.33 -12.15 -8.74
N PHE A 103 5.24 -13.00 -8.28
CA PHE A 103 5.19 -13.49 -6.91
C PHE A 103 5.63 -12.36 -5.97
N LYS A 104 4.70 -11.90 -5.14
CA LYS A 104 5.01 -10.83 -4.18
C LYS A 104 5.27 -11.45 -2.83
N GLU A 105 6.55 -11.60 -2.50
CA GLU A 105 6.98 -11.78 -1.12
C GLU A 105 6.80 -10.45 -0.39
N PHE A 106 5.88 -10.42 0.56
CA PHE A 106 5.75 -9.29 1.46
C PHE A 106 6.85 -9.37 2.52
N LYS A 107 8.00 -8.77 2.23
CA LYS A 107 9.02 -8.47 3.24
C LYS A 107 8.68 -7.09 3.78
N TRP A 108 8.27 -7.02 5.05
CA TRP A 108 8.29 -5.74 5.75
C TRP A 108 9.74 -5.38 6.09
#